data_AF-A0A8H3ADE9-F1
#
_entry.id   AF-A0A8H3ADE9-F1
#
_cell.length_a   1.000
_cell.length_b   1.000
_cell.length_c   1.000
_cell.angle_alpha   90.00
_cell.angle_beta   90.00
_cell.angle_gamma   90.00
#
_symmetry.space_group_name_H-M   'P 1'
#
loop_
_entity.id
_entity.type
_entity.pdbx_description
1 polymer ?
#
loop_
_entity_poly.entity_id
_entity_poly.type
_entity_poly.pdbx_seq_one_letter_code
_entity_poly.pdbx_strand_id
1 'polypeptide(L)'
;MQAWAVYGMGLAGPGLQLFRHVAGQGVEHLPVDETLSPGVYRIVSGLTGTALQVSEHDHTKVVSWQSLEKKESQQWYLERSGSGYKFRNQEHKGLYLSVASTDTHALVTASKFPSTWVFLKIGNRHGIKLADSDKLVDLHFGREANGTEVHIWPGDGSKKQTWNLVRIDDEFMDKADRIVMLEKELIQLKDEMAGKNELIAHHENTIRQLREDLKARESSNLQARVSQQQTEIASLQSKVDRLEYILSQVDIWSANGYTKQTWELFCVCDIDEHIKDHEETAQANQKSPVTQKDQRLKDPGQLLEGLRKEIAEMRTEIIKMGRDQASVKVLSDRDKRI
;
A
#
# COMPACT_ATOMS: atom_id res chain seq x y z
N MET A 1 -68.25 -5.87 36.43
CA MET A 1 -68.15 -7.32 36.16
C MET A 1 -68.27 -7.54 34.66
N GLN A 2 -67.15 -7.67 33.95
CA GLN A 2 -67.15 -8.13 32.55
C GLN A 2 -65.99 -9.12 32.43
N ALA A 3 -66.35 -10.39 32.51
CA ALA A 3 -65.52 -11.53 32.18
C ALA A 3 -66.18 -12.22 30.98
N TRP A 4 -65.40 -13.01 30.25
CA TRP A 4 -65.79 -13.85 29.10
C TRP A 4 -65.73 -13.19 27.72
N ALA A 5 -64.53 -13.09 27.16
CA ALA A 5 -64.30 -13.19 25.71
C ALA A 5 -62.81 -13.44 25.35
N VAL A 6 -62.13 -14.42 25.95
CA VAL A 6 -60.88 -14.96 25.36
C VAL A 6 -60.76 -16.45 25.69
N TYR A 7 -61.61 -17.27 25.08
CA TYR A 7 -61.38 -18.71 24.94
C TYR A 7 -61.68 -19.07 23.49
N GLY A 8 -60.62 -19.18 22.70
CA GLY A 8 -60.72 -19.45 21.28
C GLY A 8 -59.40 -19.22 20.57
N MET A 9 -58.40 -20.06 20.84
CA MET A 9 -57.30 -20.40 19.92
C MET A 9 -56.41 -21.48 20.56
N GLY A 10 -57.00 -22.64 20.82
CA GLY A 10 -56.27 -23.90 20.71
C GLY A 10 -56.59 -24.47 19.33
N LEU A 11 -55.58 -24.92 18.59
CA LEU A 11 -55.60 -25.41 17.20
C LEU A 11 -55.31 -24.35 16.11
N ALA A 12 -54.12 -23.77 16.12
CA ALA A 12 -53.53 -23.17 14.92
C ALA A 12 -52.00 -23.42 14.84
N GLY A 13 -51.58 -24.68 14.99
CA GLY A 13 -50.16 -25.06 14.96
C GLY A 13 -49.54 -25.04 13.56
N PRO A 14 -50.18 -25.58 12.51
CA PRO A 14 -49.54 -25.64 11.17
C PRO A 14 -49.92 -24.48 10.22
N GLY A 15 -51.19 -24.05 10.19
CA GLY A 15 -51.69 -23.12 9.17
C GLY A 15 -51.21 -21.66 9.34
N LEU A 16 -51.04 -21.21 10.58
CA LEU A 16 -50.53 -19.87 10.91
C LEU A 16 -49.00 -19.78 10.70
N GLN A 17 -48.29 -20.88 10.90
CA GLN A 17 -46.86 -21.00 10.57
C GLN A 17 -46.64 -20.92 9.06
N LEU A 18 -47.48 -21.62 8.27
CA LEU A 18 -47.43 -21.56 6.81
C LEU A 18 -47.72 -20.13 6.29
N PHE A 19 -48.69 -19.43 6.88
CA PHE A 19 -48.98 -18.03 6.54
C PHE A 19 -47.82 -17.09 6.87
N ARG A 20 -47.12 -17.29 8.00
CA ARG A 20 -45.95 -16.47 8.39
C ARG A 20 -44.75 -16.70 7.46
N HIS A 21 -44.54 -17.95 7.02
CA HIS A 21 -43.53 -18.32 6.03
C HIS A 21 -43.83 -17.70 4.64
N VAL A 22 -45.08 -17.77 4.19
CA VAL A 22 -45.52 -17.21 2.90
C VAL A 22 -45.58 -15.67 2.92
N ALA A 23 -45.82 -15.05 4.08
CA ALA A 23 -45.84 -13.59 4.25
C ALA A 23 -44.43 -12.96 4.50
N GLY A 24 -43.35 -13.74 4.42
CA GLY A 24 -41.98 -13.22 4.56
C GLY A 24 -41.59 -12.78 5.98
N GLN A 25 -42.29 -13.27 7.01
CA GLN A 25 -42.07 -12.89 8.42
C GLN A 25 -41.26 -13.92 9.21
N GLY A 26 -40.65 -14.90 8.54
CA GLY A 26 -39.76 -15.89 9.16
C GLY A 26 -38.37 -15.33 9.46
N VAL A 27 -37.70 -15.88 10.48
CA VAL A 27 -36.32 -15.52 10.84
C VAL A 27 -35.27 -16.02 9.84
N GLU A 28 -35.66 -16.81 8.84
CA GLU A 28 -34.76 -17.40 7.84
C GLU A 28 -34.12 -16.37 6.90
N HIS A 29 -34.73 -15.19 6.75
CA HIS A 29 -34.16 -14.10 5.94
C HIS A 29 -33.23 -13.18 6.72
N LEU A 30 -33.13 -13.33 8.05
CA LEU A 30 -32.28 -12.46 8.85
C LEU A 30 -30.81 -12.88 8.69
N PRO A 31 -29.89 -11.93 8.45
CA PRO A 31 -28.49 -12.27 8.27
C PRO A 31 -27.88 -12.70 9.59
N VAL A 32 -27.08 -13.78 9.54
CA VAL A 32 -26.27 -14.24 10.67
C VAL A 32 -25.19 -13.19 10.97
N ASP A 33 -24.95 -12.93 12.25
CA ASP A 33 -23.86 -12.05 12.67
C ASP A 33 -22.52 -12.79 12.72
N GLU A 34 -21.80 -12.77 11.60
CA GLU A 34 -20.45 -13.31 11.51
C GLU A 34 -19.39 -12.41 12.17
N THR A 35 -19.71 -11.15 12.43
CA THR A 35 -18.76 -10.15 12.96
C THR A 35 -18.56 -10.25 14.48
N LEU A 36 -19.43 -10.99 15.17
CA LEU A 36 -19.31 -11.20 16.61
C LEU A 36 -18.05 -12.02 16.93
N SER A 37 -17.29 -11.59 17.94
CA SER A 37 -16.08 -12.27 18.39
C SER A 37 -16.30 -13.01 19.72
N PRO A 38 -15.57 -14.12 19.97
CA PRO A 38 -15.55 -14.74 21.30
C PRO A 38 -15.16 -13.74 22.39
N GLY A 39 -15.76 -13.89 23.57
CA GLY A 39 -15.54 -12.95 24.68
C GLY A 39 -16.59 -13.07 25.76
N VAL A 40 -16.47 -12.25 26.81
CA VAL A 40 -17.46 -12.18 27.89
C VAL A 40 -18.48 -11.09 27.57
N TYR A 41 -19.76 -11.44 27.61
CA TYR A 41 -20.88 -10.56 27.31
C TYR A 41 -21.94 -10.60 28.42
N ARG A 42 -22.61 -9.46 28.62
CA ARG A 42 -23.93 -9.39 29.25
C ARG A 42 -24.98 -9.38 28.14
N ILE A 43 -25.96 -10.26 28.24
CA ILE A 43 -27.02 -10.40 27.25
C ILE A 43 -28.27 -9.73 27.81
N VAL A 44 -28.62 -8.57 27.26
CA VAL A 44 -29.64 -7.68 27.82
C VAL A 44 -30.86 -7.66 26.92
N SER A 45 -32.04 -7.96 27.46
CA SER A 45 -33.32 -7.83 26.78
C SER A 45 -33.44 -6.44 26.18
N GLY A 46 -33.65 -6.39 24.86
CA GLY A 46 -33.88 -5.15 24.17
C GLY A 46 -35.18 -4.47 24.61
N LEU A 47 -36.18 -5.24 25.03
CA LEU A 47 -37.48 -4.70 25.42
C LEU A 47 -37.46 -4.05 26.81
N THR A 48 -36.86 -4.74 27.78
CA THR A 48 -36.99 -4.42 29.21
C THR A 48 -35.69 -3.94 29.86
N GLY A 49 -34.53 -4.13 29.22
CA GLY A 49 -33.24 -3.82 29.84
C GLY A 49 -32.78 -4.80 30.92
N THR A 50 -33.52 -5.88 31.14
CA THR A 50 -33.14 -6.98 32.05
C THR A 50 -32.13 -7.91 31.38
N ALA A 51 -31.23 -8.52 32.15
CA ALA A 51 -30.19 -9.41 31.66
C ALA A 51 -30.57 -10.90 31.83
N LEU A 52 -30.06 -11.75 30.93
CA LEU A 52 -30.08 -13.20 31.12
C LEU A 52 -29.17 -13.59 32.27
N GLN A 53 -29.74 -14.25 33.27
CA GLN A 53 -29.07 -14.63 34.50
C GLN A 53 -29.30 -16.11 34.81
N VAL A 54 -28.27 -16.82 35.28
CA VAL A 54 -28.47 -18.09 35.99
C VAL A 54 -29.11 -17.81 37.35
N SER A 55 -30.28 -18.38 37.62
CA SER A 55 -31.04 -18.09 38.84
C SER A 55 -30.24 -18.45 40.10
N GLU A 56 -30.21 -17.56 41.09
CA GLU A 56 -29.50 -17.78 42.36
C GLU A 56 -30.16 -18.82 43.26
N HIS A 57 -31.46 -19.07 43.06
CA HIS A 57 -32.21 -20.04 43.85
C HIS A 57 -32.16 -21.45 43.23
N ASP A 58 -31.99 -21.52 41.91
CA ASP A 58 -31.94 -22.76 41.16
C ASP A 58 -30.98 -22.60 39.98
N HIS A 59 -29.73 -23.05 40.15
CA HIS A 59 -28.68 -22.92 39.15
C HIS A 59 -28.96 -23.72 37.87
N THR A 60 -30.05 -24.49 37.78
CA THR A 60 -30.48 -25.15 36.53
C THR A 60 -31.35 -24.25 35.66
N LYS A 61 -31.82 -23.11 36.18
CA LYS A 61 -32.71 -22.18 35.49
C LYS A 61 -31.97 -20.96 34.99
N VAL A 62 -32.39 -20.49 33.82
CA VAL A 62 -32.04 -19.17 33.31
C VAL A 62 -33.27 -18.29 33.32
N VAL A 63 -33.12 -17.11 33.91
CA VAL A 63 -34.18 -16.13 34.11
C VAL A 63 -33.74 -14.77 33.61
N SER A 64 -34.71 -13.91 33.39
CA SER A 64 -34.49 -12.49 33.21
C SER A 64 -34.48 -11.79 34.57
N TRP A 65 -33.46 -10.95 34.80
CA TRP A 65 -33.27 -10.21 36.05
C TRP A 65 -32.78 -8.80 35.78
N GLN A 66 -32.99 -7.85 36.69
CA GLN A 66 -32.43 -6.51 36.58
C GLN A 66 -30.92 -6.56 36.28
N SER A 67 -30.46 -5.79 35.29
CA SER A 67 -29.05 -5.79 34.89
C SER A 67 -28.20 -5.17 36.00
N LEU A 68 -27.18 -5.90 36.46
CA LEU A 68 -26.25 -5.48 37.50
C LEU A 68 -24.81 -5.57 36.98
N GLU A 69 -24.04 -4.49 37.13
CA GLU A 69 -22.71 -4.37 36.52
C GLU A 69 -21.75 -5.49 36.96
N LYS A 70 -21.67 -5.75 38.27
CA LYS A 70 -20.71 -6.70 38.88
C LYS A 70 -21.29 -8.11 39.14
N LYS A 71 -22.34 -8.50 38.41
CA LYS A 71 -23.02 -9.79 38.64
C LYS A 71 -22.53 -10.88 37.69
N GLU A 72 -21.61 -11.73 38.14
CA GLU A 72 -20.99 -12.79 37.33
C GLU A 72 -22.00 -13.81 36.76
N SER A 73 -23.11 -14.10 37.46
CA SER A 73 -24.20 -14.96 36.96
C SER A 73 -24.95 -14.37 35.76
N GLN A 74 -24.78 -13.08 35.48
CA GLN A 74 -25.29 -12.40 34.27
C GLN A 74 -24.26 -12.33 33.14
N GLN A 75 -23.05 -12.86 33.36
CA GLN A 75 -21.95 -12.80 32.41
C GLN A 75 -21.77 -14.15 31.72
N TRP A 76 -21.68 -14.11 30.39
CA TRP A 76 -21.62 -15.28 29.54
C TRP A 76 -20.39 -15.18 28.63
N TYR A 77 -19.50 -16.15 28.71
CA TYR A 77 -18.42 -16.31 27.76
C TYR A 77 -18.94 -17.03 26.52
N LEU A 78 -18.94 -16.32 25.40
CA LEU A 78 -19.32 -16.84 24.10
C LEU A 78 -18.11 -17.56 23.50
N GLU A 79 -18.21 -18.87 23.42
CA GLU A 79 -17.22 -19.76 22.82
C GLU A 79 -17.72 -20.23 21.45
N ARG A 80 -16.89 -20.17 20.41
CA ARG A 80 -17.28 -20.62 19.06
C ARG A 80 -17.62 -22.12 19.08
N SER A 81 -18.71 -22.48 18.39
CA SER A 81 -19.17 -23.86 18.25
C SER A 81 -19.86 -24.03 16.89
N GLY A 82 -19.15 -24.62 15.94
CA GLY A 82 -19.63 -24.72 14.55
C GLY A 82 -19.94 -23.35 13.97
N SER A 83 -21.14 -23.20 13.41
CA SER A 83 -21.66 -21.93 12.86
C SER A 83 -22.17 -20.94 13.92
N GLY A 84 -22.16 -21.32 15.19
CA GLY A 84 -22.69 -20.51 16.30
C GLY A 84 -21.76 -20.48 17.51
N TYR A 85 -22.37 -20.41 18.69
CA TYR A 85 -21.67 -20.28 19.96
C TYR A 85 -22.31 -21.13 21.07
N LYS A 86 -21.47 -21.51 22.03
CA LYS A 86 -21.88 -21.98 23.35
C LYS A 86 -21.66 -20.86 24.35
N PHE A 87 -22.59 -20.70 25.29
CA PHE A 87 -22.55 -19.59 26.24
C PHE A 87 -22.22 -20.18 27.61
N ARG A 88 -20.99 -19.98 28.07
CA ARG A 88 -20.53 -20.49 29.38
C ARG A 88 -20.71 -19.43 30.46
N ASN A 89 -21.42 -19.74 31.53
CA ASN A 89 -21.59 -18.79 32.63
C ASN A 89 -20.26 -18.52 33.36
N GLN A 90 -20.05 -17.28 33.84
CA GLN A 90 -18.83 -16.91 34.58
C GLN A 90 -18.86 -17.35 36.05
N GLU A 91 -19.98 -17.14 36.75
CA GLU A 91 -20.13 -17.49 38.18
C GLU A 91 -20.15 -19.01 38.37
N HIS A 92 -21.03 -19.69 37.63
CA HIS A 92 -21.19 -21.14 37.70
C HIS A 92 -20.42 -21.84 36.59
N LYS A 93 -19.09 -21.90 36.77
CA LYS A 93 -18.18 -22.54 35.81
C LYS A 93 -18.63 -23.96 35.46
N GLY A 94 -18.76 -24.22 34.16
CA GLY A 94 -19.21 -25.52 33.63
C GLY A 94 -20.71 -25.61 33.38
N LEU A 95 -21.50 -24.58 33.71
CA LEU A 95 -22.87 -24.43 33.22
C LEU A 95 -22.92 -23.56 31.97
N TYR A 96 -23.76 -23.98 31.04
CA TYR A 96 -23.95 -23.37 29.74
C TYR A 96 -25.42 -23.08 29.48
N LEU A 97 -25.70 -22.04 28.70
CA LEU A 97 -27.04 -21.77 28.18
C LEU A 97 -27.49 -22.93 27.30
N SER A 98 -28.59 -23.56 27.68
CA SER A 98 -29.14 -24.73 26.99
C SER A 98 -30.66 -24.68 26.94
N VAL A 99 -31.28 -25.69 26.35
CA VAL A 99 -32.74 -25.84 26.31
C VAL A 99 -33.14 -27.15 26.98
N ALA A 100 -34.27 -27.16 27.67
CA ALA A 100 -34.80 -28.37 28.30
C ALA A 100 -35.27 -29.40 27.25
N SER A 101 -35.82 -28.94 26.13
CA SER A 101 -36.14 -29.72 24.94
C SER A 101 -36.15 -28.81 23.70
N THR A 102 -36.38 -29.37 22.52
CA THR A 102 -36.53 -28.61 21.26
C THR A 102 -37.98 -28.19 20.98
N ASP A 103 -38.90 -28.49 21.90
CA ASP A 103 -40.31 -28.15 21.75
C ASP A 103 -40.55 -26.64 21.85
N THR A 104 -41.64 -26.18 21.23
CA THR A 104 -42.06 -24.79 21.40
C THR A 104 -42.42 -24.55 22.87
N HIS A 105 -41.99 -23.41 23.42
CA HIS A 105 -42.15 -23.06 24.84
C HIS A 105 -41.25 -23.84 25.81
N ALA A 106 -40.28 -24.63 25.32
CA ALA A 106 -39.29 -25.24 26.20
C ALA A 106 -38.47 -24.15 26.90
N LEU A 107 -38.18 -24.37 28.19
CA LEU A 107 -37.38 -23.45 28.99
C LEU A 107 -35.94 -23.39 28.50
N VAL A 108 -35.38 -22.18 28.54
CA VAL A 108 -33.94 -21.97 28.48
C VAL A 108 -33.36 -22.23 29.88
N THR A 109 -32.37 -23.09 29.94
CA THR A 109 -31.81 -23.65 31.18
C THR A 109 -30.31 -23.43 31.24
N ALA A 110 -29.75 -23.67 32.42
CA ALA A 110 -28.32 -23.74 32.65
C ALA A 110 -27.94 -25.22 32.88
N SER A 111 -27.11 -25.76 32.00
CA SER A 111 -26.79 -27.19 31.96
C SER A 111 -25.31 -27.44 31.68
N LYS A 112 -24.80 -28.59 32.10
CA LYS A 112 -23.46 -29.07 31.69
C LYS A 112 -23.39 -29.44 30.20
N PHE A 113 -24.54 -29.62 29.56
CA PHE A 113 -24.66 -29.95 28.14
C PHE A 113 -25.08 -28.70 27.35
N PRO A 114 -24.15 -28.05 26.66
CA PRO A 114 -24.42 -26.80 25.96
C PRO A 114 -25.28 -27.00 24.72
N SER A 115 -26.19 -26.08 24.48
CA SER A 115 -26.81 -25.90 23.16
C SER A 115 -25.95 -24.96 22.30
N THR A 116 -26.07 -25.08 20.97
CA THR A 116 -25.42 -24.15 20.04
C THR A 116 -26.42 -23.07 19.63
N TRP A 117 -25.98 -21.81 19.67
CA TRP A 117 -26.82 -20.65 19.40
C TRP A 117 -26.22 -19.81 18.26
N VAL A 118 -27.08 -19.34 17.35
CA VAL A 118 -26.73 -18.52 16.19
C VAL A 118 -27.31 -17.12 16.38
N PHE A 119 -26.50 -16.09 16.22
CA PHE A 119 -26.96 -14.70 16.33
C PHE A 119 -27.48 -14.21 14.98
N LEU A 120 -28.70 -13.68 14.97
CA LEU A 120 -29.33 -13.07 13.81
C LEU A 120 -29.41 -11.56 14.01
N LYS A 121 -29.02 -10.75 13.02
CA LYS A 121 -29.14 -9.29 13.11
C LYS A 121 -30.60 -8.86 12.94
N ILE A 122 -31.11 -8.12 13.93
CA ILE A 122 -32.44 -7.50 13.93
C ILE A 122 -32.24 -6.00 14.20
N GLY A 123 -32.01 -5.22 13.15
CA GLY A 123 -31.63 -3.81 13.28
C GLY A 123 -30.29 -3.66 14.00
N ASN A 124 -30.26 -2.92 15.11
CA ASN A 124 -29.08 -2.74 15.99
C ASN A 124 -28.99 -3.79 17.11
N ARG A 125 -29.82 -4.82 17.06
CA ARG A 125 -29.95 -5.87 18.09
C ARG A 125 -29.81 -7.24 17.48
N HIS A 126 -29.87 -8.25 18.35
CA HIS A 126 -29.72 -9.64 17.97
C HIS A 126 -30.95 -10.46 18.35
N GLY A 127 -31.36 -11.34 17.45
CA GLY A 127 -32.09 -12.55 17.81
C GLY A 127 -31.10 -13.64 18.16
N ILE A 128 -31.38 -14.43 19.21
CA ILE A 128 -30.54 -15.56 19.61
C ILE A 128 -31.27 -16.84 19.22
N LYS A 129 -30.85 -17.47 18.13
CA LYS A 129 -31.53 -18.64 17.54
C LYS A 129 -30.92 -19.93 18.03
N LEU A 130 -31.74 -20.92 18.38
CA LEU A 130 -31.25 -22.28 18.57
C LEU A 130 -30.76 -22.84 17.22
N ALA A 131 -29.56 -23.43 17.19
CA ALA A 131 -29.03 -24.03 15.97
C ALA A 131 -29.99 -25.10 15.40
N ASP A 132 -30.06 -25.19 14.07
CA ASP A 132 -30.93 -26.13 13.33
C ASP A 132 -32.43 -26.04 13.70
N SER A 133 -32.86 -24.88 14.20
CA SER A 133 -34.24 -24.56 14.57
C SER A 133 -34.66 -23.20 14.02
N ASP A 134 -35.97 -22.95 14.02
CA ASP A 134 -36.64 -21.69 13.71
C ASP A 134 -36.95 -20.85 14.97
N LYS A 135 -36.52 -21.33 16.15
CA LYS A 135 -36.87 -20.75 17.45
C LYS A 135 -35.77 -19.85 18.01
N LEU A 136 -36.22 -18.74 18.59
CA LEU A 136 -35.41 -17.73 19.25
C LEU A 136 -35.57 -17.80 20.77
N VAL A 137 -34.58 -17.30 21.49
CA VAL A 137 -34.69 -16.98 22.92
C VAL A 137 -35.73 -15.86 23.10
N ASP A 138 -36.77 -16.16 23.85
CA ASP A 138 -37.97 -15.34 24.05
C ASP A 138 -38.20 -15.04 25.54
N LEU A 139 -38.30 -13.75 25.87
CA LEU A 139 -38.64 -13.30 27.21
C LEU A 139 -40.15 -13.49 27.47
N HIS A 140 -40.50 -14.32 28.45
CA HIS A 140 -41.89 -14.71 28.70
C HIS A 140 -42.81 -13.50 28.92
N PHE A 141 -43.80 -13.35 28.01
CA PHE A 141 -44.71 -12.21 27.91
C PHE A 141 -44.03 -10.83 27.88
N GLY A 142 -42.72 -10.74 27.62
CA GLY A 142 -41.96 -9.49 27.68
C GLY A 142 -41.95 -8.83 29.07
N ARG A 143 -42.10 -9.61 30.14
CA ARG A 143 -42.17 -9.07 31.52
C ARG A 143 -40.80 -8.65 32.03
N GLU A 144 -40.75 -7.52 32.72
CA GLU A 144 -39.53 -6.98 33.36
C GLU A 144 -39.30 -7.51 34.78
N ALA A 145 -40.26 -8.25 35.35
CA ALA A 145 -40.16 -8.75 36.71
C ALA A 145 -38.95 -9.68 36.88
N ASN A 146 -38.22 -9.50 37.97
CA ASN A 146 -37.09 -10.36 38.33
C ASN A 146 -37.53 -11.83 38.44
N GLY A 147 -36.78 -12.71 37.81
CA GLY A 147 -37.09 -14.15 37.78
C GLY A 147 -38.04 -14.54 36.65
N THR A 148 -38.41 -13.62 35.75
CA THR A 148 -39.22 -13.96 34.57
C THR A 148 -38.49 -15.03 33.76
N GLU A 149 -39.22 -16.09 33.42
CA GLU A 149 -38.67 -17.22 32.68
C GLU A 149 -38.35 -16.84 31.23
N VAL A 150 -37.40 -17.56 30.67
CA VAL A 150 -36.98 -17.41 29.28
C VAL A 150 -37.18 -18.75 28.60
N HIS A 151 -37.76 -18.74 27.41
CA HIS A 151 -38.11 -19.95 26.67
C HIS A 151 -37.69 -19.82 25.21
N ILE A 152 -37.76 -20.92 24.47
CA ILE A 152 -37.62 -20.88 23.01
C ILE A 152 -38.99 -20.75 22.35
N TRP A 153 -39.11 -19.84 21.38
CA TRP A 153 -40.35 -19.61 20.65
C TRP A 153 -40.09 -19.32 19.17
N PRO A 154 -40.96 -19.75 18.24
CA PRO A 154 -40.82 -19.41 16.82
C PRO A 154 -40.70 -17.91 16.62
N GLY A 155 -39.86 -17.49 15.68
CA GLY A 155 -39.70 -16.08 15.34
C GLY A 155 -41.05 -15.41 15.02
N ASP A 156 -41.40 -14.37 15.76
CA ASP A 156 -42.64 -13.61 15.58
C ASP A 156 -42.42 -12.10 15.35
N GLY A 157 -41.15 -11.68 15.25
CA GLY A 157 -40.76 -10.29 15.03
C GLY A 157 -40.98 -9.38 16.24
N SER A 158 -41.41 -9.91 17.39
CA SER A 158 -41.68 -9.11 18.57
C SER A 158 -40.40 -8.71 19.31
N LYS A 159 -40.45 -7.57 20.01
CA LYS A 159 -39.30 -7.01 20.74
C LYS A 159 -38.81 -7.91 21.89
N LYS A 160 -39.64 -8.83 22.39
CA LYS A 160 -39.30 -9.78 23.46
C LYS A 160 -38.31 -10.86 23.01
N GLN A 161 -38.03 -10.96 21.71
CA GLN A 161 -37.04 -11.84 21.09
C GLN A 161 -35.76 -11.10 20.67
N THR A 162 -35.60 -9.83 21.09
CA THR A 162 -34.43 -9.00 20.75
C THR A 162 -33.53 -8.79 21.95
N TRP A 163 -32.22 -8.90 21.73
CA TRP A 163 -31.20 -8.86 22.77
C TRP A 163 -30.06 -7.92 22.35
N ASN A 164 -29.60 -7.08 23.27
CA ASN A 164 -28.35 -6.34 23.14
C ASN A 164 -27.21 -7.18 23.71
N LEU A 165 -26.12 -7.31 22.97
CA LEU A 165 -24.90 -7.95 23.43
C LEU A 165 -23.93 -6.88 23.92
N VAL A 166 -23.75 -6.81 25.24
CA VAL A 166 -22.87 -5.81 25.87
C VAL A 166 -21.57 -6.51 26.25
N ARG A 167 -20.47 -6.14 25.61
CA ARG A 167 -19.16 -6.75 25.85
C ARG A 167 -18.59 -6.24 27.18
N ILE A 168 -18.07 -7.14 27.99
CA ILE A 168 -17.70 -6.86 29.39
C ILE A 168 -16.24 -6.38 29.52
N ASP A 169 -15.35 -6.77 28.62
CA ASP A 169 -14.01 -6.16 28.51
C ASP A 169 -14.08 -4.65 28.14
N ASP A 170 -15.16 -4.20 27.52
CA ASP A 170 -15.43 -2.77 27.27
C ASP A 170 -15.94 -2.03 28.54
N GLU A 171 -16.58 -2.72 29.47
CA GLU A 171 -17.18 -2.13 30.68
C GLU A 171 -16.26 -2.10 31.91
N PHE A 172 -15.32 -3.05 32.03
CA PHE A 172 -14.60 -3.32 33.29
C PHE A 172 -13.29 -2.59 33.51
N MET A 173 -12.83 -1.80 32.55
CA MET A 173 -11.76 -0.86 32.84
C MET A 173 -12.37 0.34 33.57
N ASP A 174 -11.97 0.63 34.81
CA ASP A 174 -12.32 1.91 35.43
C ASP A 174 -11.91 3.04 34.48
N LYS A 175 -12.60 4.18 34.47
CA LYS A 175 -12.13 5.36 33.71
C LYS A 175 -10.67 5.67 34.08
N ALA A 176 -10.30 5.49 35.35
CA ALA A 176 -8.93 5.60 35.81
C ALA A 176 -8.00 4.56 35.14
N ASP A 177 -8.38 3.28 35.09
CA ASP A 177 -7.56 2.24 34.46
C ASP A 177 -7.45 2.39 32.94
N ARG A 178 -8.52 2.87 32.27
CA ARG A 178 -8.47 3.28 30.85
C ARG A 178 -7.53 4.45 30.64
N ILE A 179 -7.54 5.45 31.54
CA ILE A 179 -6.61 6.58 31.48
C ILE A 179 -5.17 6.07 31.62
N VAL A 180 -4.88 5.18 32.57
CA VAL A 180 -3.53 4.62 32.77
C VAL A 180 -3.07 3.81 31.55
N MET A 181 -3.95 3.02 30.95
CA MET A 181 -3.63 2.27 29.73
C MET A 181 -3.41 3.18 28.52
N LEU A 182 -4.27 4.18 28.32
CA LEU A 182 -4.12 5.18 27.26
C LEU A 182 -2.88 6.04 27.46
N GLU A 183 -2.52 6.37 28.70
CA GLU A 183 -1.27 7.07 29.03
C GLU A 183 -0.06 6.21 28.67
N LYS A 184 -0.11 4.90 28.94
CA LYS A 184 0.95 3.97 28.55
C LYS A 184 1.07 3.85 27.03
N GLU A 185 -0.04 3.73 26.32
CA GLU A 185 -0.05 3.73 24.85
C GLU A 185 0.45 5.06 24.27
N LEU A 186 0.06 6.19 24.88
CA LEU A 186 0.53 7.51 24.47
C LEU A 186 2.05 7.66 24.65
N ILE A 187 2.59 7.16 25.77
CA ILE A 187 4.04 7.15 26.02
C ILE A 187 4.75 6.28 24.95
N GLN A 188 4.24 5.07 24.70
CA GLN A 188 4.83 4.17 23.71
C GLN A 188 4.78 4.78 22.29
N LEU A 189 3.66 5.38 21.89
CA LEU A 189 3.53 6.06 20.60
C LEU A 189 4.44 7.28 20.53
N LYS A 190 4.63 8.01 21.63
CA LYS A 190 5.54 9.15 21.69
C LYS A 190 7.00 8.70 21.50
N ASP A 191 7.40 7.60 22.11
CA ASP A 191 8.73 7.01 21.93
C ASP A 191 8.93 6.53 20.49
N GLU A 192 7.91 5.89 19.90
CA GLU A 192 7.95 5.46 18.50
C GLU A 192 8.03 6.66 17.53
N MET A 193 7.28 7.74 17.79
CA MET A 193 7.37 8.97 17.02
C MET A 193 8.74 9.63 17.18
N ALA A 194 9.34 9.62 18.36
CA ALA A 194 10.69 10.15 18.57
C ALA A 194 11.71 9.35 17.73
N GLY A 195 11.65 8.02 17.77
CA GLY A 195 12.51 7.17 16.94
C GLY A 195 12.31 7.37 15.44
N LYS A 196 11.06 7.54 14.99
CA LYS A 196 10.76 7.86 13.58
C LYS A 196 11.28 9.25 13.18
N ASN A 197 11.21 10.25 14.06
CA ASN A 197 11.74 11.58 13.80
C ASN A 197 13.26 11.60 13.68
N GLU A 198 13.97 10.83 14.52
CA GLU A 198 15.42 10.64 14.40
C GLU A 198 15.77 9.97 13.06
N LEU A 199 14.99 8.97 12.66
CA LEU A 199 15.18 8.29 11.38
C LEU A 199 14.92 9.24 10.19
N ILE A 200 13.92 10.12 10.28
CA ILE A 200 13.68 11.15 9.27
C ILE A 200 14.86 12.11 9.18
N ALA A 201 15.36 12.61 10.32
CA ALA A 201 16.52 13.50 10.35
C ALA A 201 17.79 12.84 9.79
N HIS A 202 17.96 11.54 10.01
CA HIS A 202 19.04 10.77 9.39
C HIS A 202 18.90 10.71 7.87
N HIS A 203 17.73 10.33 7.36
CA HIS A 203 17.48 10.28 5.92
C HIS A 203 17.60 11.65 5.24
N GLU A 204 17.17 12.73 5.89
CA GLU A 204 17.32 14.09 5.37
C GLU A 204 18.80 14.46 5.19
N ASN A 205 19.66 14.09 6.15
CA ASN A 205 21.11 14.28 6.03
C ASN A 205 21.71 13.43 4.91
N THR A 206 21.30 12.16 4.77
CA THR A 206 21.74 11.31 3.66
C THR A 206 21.34 11.87 2.31
N ILE A 207 20.09 12.33 2.16
CA ILE A 207 19.60 12.96 0.93
C ILE A 207 20.39 14.22 0.62
N ARG A 208 20.69 15.05 1.62
CA ARG A 208 21.52 16.25 1.44
C ARG A 208 22.93 15.89 0.95
N GLN A 209 23.57 14.90 1.58
CA GLN A 209 24.90 14.45 1.18
C GLN A 209 24.91 13.92 -0.26
N LEU A 210 23.95 13.06 -0.61
CA LEU A 210 23.84 12.50 -1.96
C LEU A 210 23.61 13.58 -3.02
N ARG A 211 22.86 14.64 -2.70
CA ARG A 211 22.67 15.79 -3.60
C ARG A 211 23.97 16.57 -3.82
N GLU A 212 24.75 16.80 -2.77
CA GLU A 212 26.06 17.46 -2.85
C GLU A 212 27.04 16.61 -3.69
N ASP A 213 27.10 15.31 -3.45
CA ASP A 213 27.95 14.38 -4.20
C ASP A 213 27.56 14.29 -5.68
N LEU A 214 26.25 14.29 -5.99
CA LEU A 214 25.75 14.28 -7.36
C LEU A 214 26.16 15.56 -8.09
N LYS A 215 25.96 16.74 -7.47
CA LYS A 215 26.41 18.03 -8.03
C LYS A 215 27.92 18.03 -8.28
N ALA A 216 28.72 17.53 -7.33
CA ALA A 216 30.18 17.47 -7.47
C ALA A 216 30.60 16.55 -8.63
N ARG A 217 29.93 15.39 -8.78
CA ARG A 217 30.20 14.43 -9.84
C ARG A 217 29.81 14.97 -11.22
N GLU A 218 28.68 15.65 -11.32
CA GLU A 218 28.24 16.33 -12.55
C GLU A 218 29.21 17.43 -12.95
N SER A 219 29.63 18.29 -12.01
CA SER A 219 30.63 19.33 -12.28
C SER A 219 31.96 18.75 -12.74
N SER A 220 32.42 17.66 -12.11
CA SER A 220 33.67 16.97 -12.49
C SER A 220 33.58 16.38 -13.91
N ASN A 221 32.45 15.75 -14.25
CA ASN A 221 32.23 15.20 -15.59
C ASN A 221 32.19 16.30 -16.66
N LEU A 222 31.43 17.38 -16.41
CA LEU A 222 31.38 18.53 -17.32
C LEU A 222 32.77 19.15 -17.52
N GLN A 223 33.55 19.30 -16.44
CA GLN A 223 34.91 19.81 -16.52
C GLN A 223 35.81 18.88 -17.36
N ALA A 224 35.73 17.56 -17.16
CA ALA A 224 36.48 16.60 -17.97
C ALA A 224 36.12 16.67 -19.45
N ARG A 225 34.84 16.79 -19.80
CA ARG A 225 34.37 16.95 -21.19
C ARG A 225 34.85 18.25 -21.81
N VAL A 226 34.81 19.36 -21.08
CA VAL A 226 35.32 20.66 -21.57
C VAL A 226 36.83 20.58 -21.80
N SER A 227 37.59 19.95 -20.89
CA SER A 227 39.03 19.74 -21.07
C SER A 227 39.33 18.87 -22.30
N GLN A 228 38.57 17.79 -22.52
CA GLN A 228 38.72 16.96 -23.72
C GLN A 228 38.44 17.76 -25.00
N GLN A 229 37.34 18.51 -25.06
CA GLN A 229 37.03 19.36 -26.22
C GLN A 229 38.12 20.40 -26.47
N GLN A 230 38.71 20.98 -25.41
CA GLN A 230 39.82 21.92 -25.55
C GLN A 230 41.05 21.27 -26.19
N THR A 231 41.37 20.02 -25.84
CA THR A 231 42.48 19.29 -26.47
C THR A 231 42.23 18.95 -27.93
N GLU A 232 40.99 18.58 -28.29
CA GLU A 232 40.62 18.31 -29.68
C GLU A 232 40.69 19.59 -30.54
N ILE A 233 40.18 20.71 -30.03
CA ILE A 233 40.26 22.02 -30.71
C ILE A 233 41.71 22.44 -30.92
N ALA A 234 42.57 22.31 -29.90
CA ALA A 234 44.00 22.63 -30.01
C ALA A 234 44.71 21.77 -31.07
N SER A 235 44.37 20.47 -31.14
CA SER A 235 44.89 19.58 -32.17
C SER A 235 44.44 20.00 -33.57
N LEU A 236 43.17 20.31 -33.76
CA LEU A 236 42.63 20.78 -35.04
C LEU A 236 43.24 22.13 -35.46
N GLN A 237 43.45 23.05 -34.51
CA GLN A 237 44.12 24.33 -34.77
C GLN A 237 45.54 24.11 -35.29
N SER A 238 46.32 23.22 -34.65
CA SER A 238 47.66 22.88 -35.13
C SER A 238 47.65 22.30 -36.55
N LYS A 239 46.64 21.47 -36.89
CA LYS A 239 46.47 20.96 -38.27
C LYS A 239 46.17 22.08 -39.26
N VAL A 240 45.27 23.00 -38.89
CA VAL A 240 44.94 24.18 -39.72
C VAL A 240 46.17 25.04 -39.94
N ASP A 241 46.93 25.38 -38.89
CA ASP A 241 48.15 26.18 -38.98
C ASP A 241 49.18 25.53 -39.92
N ARG A 242 49.35 24.21 -39.84
CA ARG A 242 50.24 23.45 -40.73
C ARG A 242 49.79 23.53 -42.19
N LEU A 243 48.49 23.41 -42.44
CA LEU A 243 47.94 23.49 -43.80
C LEU A 243 48.00 24.90 -44.36
N GLU A 244 47.76 25.92 -43.53
CA GLU A 244 47.94 27.33 -43.90
C GLU A 244 49.38 27.63 -44.28
N TYR A 245 50.34 27.09 -43.52
CA TYR A 245 51.76 27.16 -43.87
C TYR A 245 52.04 26.53 -45.23
N ILE A 246 51.55 25.31 -45.48
CA ILE A 246 51.75 24.63 -46.79
C ILE A 246 51.13 25.46 -47.92
N LEU A 247 49.91 25.98 -47.76
CA LEU A 247 49.28 26.83 -48.76
C LEU A 247 50.11 28.09 -49.05
N SER A 248 50.67 28.73 -48.02
CA SER A 248 51.53 29.90 -48.21
C SER A 248 52.77 29.57 -49.06
N GLN A 249 53.38 28.40 -48.86
CA GLN A 249 54.52 27.94 -49.66
C GLN A 249 54.13 27.71 -51.12
N VAL A 250 52.95 27.10 -51.35
CA VAL A 250 52.43 26.86 -52.70
C VAL A 250 52.11 28.17 -53.44
N ASP A 251 51.48 29.13 -52.77
CA ASP A 251 51.18 30.44 -53.35
C ASP A 251 52.48 31.19 -53.74
N ILE A 252 53.53 31.13 -52.90
CA ILE A 252 54.86 31.69 -53.19
C ILE A 252 55.49 31.01 -54.42
N TRP A 253 55.41 29.69 -54.52
CA TRP A 253 55.93 28.95 -55.69
C TRP A 253 55.18 29.26 -56.97
N SER A 254 53.85 29.43 -56.89
CA SER A 254 53.03 29.83 -58.04
C SER A 254 53.38 31.24 -58.52
N ALA A 255 53.57 32.19 -57.60
CA ALA A 255 53.94 33.58 -57.92
C ALA A 255 55.34 33.71 -58.55
N ASN A 256 56.28 32.81 -58.21
CA ASN A 256 57.65 32.81 -58.74
C ASN A 256 57.81 32.10 -60.11
N GLY A 257 56.71 31.64 -60.73
CA GLY A 257 56.73 31.13 -62.11
C GLY A 257 57.36 29.74 -62.30
N TYR A 258 57.44 28.93 -61.24
CA TYR A 258 57.97 27.57 -61.32
C TYR A 258 57.06 26.65 -62.18
N THR A 259 57.60 26.11 -63.26
CA THR A 259 56.88 25.25 -64.22
C THR A 259 56.67 23.82 -63.70
N LYS A 260 55.64 23.12 -64.23
CA LYS A 260 55.16 21.78 -63.86
C LYS A 260 56.22 20.70 -63.56
N GLN A 261 57.43 20.79 -64.13
CA GLN A 261 58.53 19.84 -63.87
C GLN A 261 59.22 19.99 -62.50
N THR A 262 59.17 21.16 -61.85
CA THR A 262 59.74 21.33 -60.50
C THR A 262 58.80 20.85 -59.40
N TRP A 263 57.51 20.67 -59.70
CA TRP A 263 56.51 20.13 -58.78
C TRP A 263 56.66 18.62 -58.54
N GLU A 264 57.08 17.86 -59.55
CA GLU A 264 57.21 16.40 -59.46
C GLU A 264 58.39 15.95 -58.56
N LEU A 265 59.45 16.75 -58.46
CA LEU A 265 60.63 16.44 -57.63
C LEU A 265 60.42 16.72 -56.13
N PHE A 266 59.50 17.61 -55.75
CA PHE A 266 59.29 17.99 -54.35
C PHE A 266 58.16 17.22 -53.67
N CYS A 267 57.08 16.88 -54.41
CA CYS A 267 55.94 16.12 -53.85
C CYS A 267 56.28 14.69 -53.42
N VAL A 268 57.36 14.09 -53.93
CA VAL A 268 57.75 12.70 -53.58
C VAL A 268 58.59 12.64 -52.30
N CYS A 269 59.28 13.71 -51.91
CA CYS A 269 60.19 13.65 -50.76
C CYS A 269 59.54 14.07 -49.43
N ASP A 270 58.72 15.13 -49.39
CA ASP A 270 58.30 15.72 -48.11
C ASP A 270 56.94 15.22 -47.55
N ILE A 271 56.09 14.60 -48.38
CA ILE A 271 54.76 14.15 -47.95
C ILE A 271 54.81 12.73 -47.39
N ASP A 272 55.61 11.83 -47.98
CA ASP A 272 55.68 10.42 -47.57
C ASP A 272 56.49 10.19 -46.29
N GLU A 273 57.53 10.98 -46.02
CA GLU A 273 58.38 10.79 -44.83
C GLU A 273 57.70 11.33 -43.55
N HIS A 274 56.76 12.27 -43.66
CA HIS A 274 56.12 12.91 -42.52
C HIS A 274 54.70 12.43 -42.18
N ILE A 275 54.09 11.58 -43.02
CA ILE A 275 52.83 10.89 -42.69
C ILE A 275 53.11 9.66 -41.82
N LYS A 276 54.31 9.06 -41.90
CA LYS A 276 54.67 7.82 -41.19
C LYS A 276 54.76 7.98 -39.66
N ASP A 277 55.14 9.15 -39.16
CA ASP A 277 55.34 9.36 -37.72
C ASP A 277 54.04 9.57 -36.92
N HIS A 278 52.88 9.70 -37.57
CA HIS A 278 51.61 10.02 -36.89
C HIS A 278 50.54 8.93 -36.92
N GLU A 279 50.76 7.82 -37.63
CA GLU A 279 49.86 6.64 -37.58
C GLU A 279 50.05 5.76 -36.33
N GLU A 280 51.10 5.96 -35.53
CA GLU A 280 51.40 5.13 -34.35
C GLU A 280 50.53 5.42 -33.10
N THR A 281 49.63 6.41 -33.12
CA THR A 281 48.77 6.71 -31.94
C THR A 281 47.27 6.49 -32.13
N ALA A 282 46.83 5.89 -33.24
CA ALA A 282 45.40 5.72 -33.52
C ALA A 282 44.97 4.30 -33.97
N GLN A 283 45.71 3.24 -33.60
CA GLN A 283 45.29 1.86 -33.87
C GLN A 283 45.16 1.01 -32.60
N ALA A 284 44.01 1.14 -31.94
CA ALA A 284 43.45 0.08 -31.11
C ALA A 284 41.93 0.03 -31.23
N ASN A 285 41.40 -0.05 -32.46
CA ASN A 285 40.26 -0.92 -32.80
C ASN A 285 39.84 -0.79 -34.27
N GLN A 286 39.38 -1.92 -34.81
CA GLN A 286 38.77 -2.15 -36.12
C GLN A 286 39.71 -2.27 -37.34
N LYS A 287 39.99 -3.54 -37.66
CA LYS A 287 40.42 -4.02 -38.98
C LYS A 287 39.26 -3.91 -39.98
N SER A 288 39.51 -3.27 -41.13
CA SER A 288 38.92 -3.63 -42.43
C SER A 288 39.70 -2.96 -43.58
N PRO A 289 39.68 -3.54 -44.79
CA PRO A 289 40.83 -3.51 -45.69
C PRO A 289 40.90 -2.25 -46.58
N VAL A 290 42.15 -1.87 -46.82
CA VAL A 290 42.65 -0.91 -47.80
C VAL A 290 41.94 -1.08 -49.15
N THR A 291 41.27 -0.02 -49.62
CA THR A 291 40.91 0.14 -51.03
C THR A 291 41.80 1.22 -51.62
N GLN A 292 42.74 0.79 -52.46
CA GLN A 292 43.65 1.61 -53.24
C GLN A 292 42.82 2.53 -54.15
N LYS A 293 42.80 3.84 -53.86
CA LYS A 293 42.15 4.84 -54.72
C LYS A 293 43.12 5.32 -55.79
N ASP A 294 42.68 5.17 -57.04
CA ASP A 294 43.25 5.71 -58.27
C ASP A 294 43.94 7.09 -58.09
N GLN A 295 45.25 7.12 -58.26
CA GLN A 295 46.03 8.34 -58.46
C GLN A 295 45.88 8.81 -59.92
N ARG A 296 44.81 9.56 -60.21
CA ARG A 296 44.83 10.51 -61.34
C ARG A 296 45.53 11.78 -60.86
N LEU A 297 46.63 12.16 -61.52
CA LEU A 297 47.30 13.44 -61.31
C LEU A 297 46.29 14.59 -61.46
N LYS A 298 45.91 15.19 -60.33
CA LYS A 298 45.08 16.38 -60.30
C LYS A 298 45.92 17.58 -60.72
N ASP A 299 45.34 18.42 -61.57
CA ASP A 299 45.90 19.72 -61.95
C ASP A 299 46.25 20.54 -60.67
N PRO A 300 47.41 21.21 -60.56
CA PRO A 300 47.78 22.00 -59.37
C PRO A 300 46.68 22.95 -58.88
N GLY A 301 45.90 23.53 -59.80
CA GLY A 301 44.73 24.34 -59.46
C GLY A 301 43.61 23.55 -58.77
N GLN A 302 43.37 22.28 -59.16
CA GLN A 302 42.39 21.41 -58.52
C GLN A 302 42.85 20.89 -57.15
N LEU A 303 44.16 20.71 -56.95
CA LEU A 303 44.74 20.38 -55.64
C LEU A 303 44.63 21.54 -54.65
N LEU A 304 44.95 22.76 -55.11
CA LEU A 304 44.78 23.98 -54.33
C LEU A 304 43.33 24.21 -53.93
N GLU A 305 42.38 24.04 -54.85
CA GLU A 305 40.95 24.18 -54.55
C GLU A 305 40.46 23.10 -53.58
N GLY A 306 41.01 21.87 -53.68
CA GLY A 306 40.77 20.79 -52.75
C GLY A 306 41.24 21.11 -51.31
N LEU A 307 42.47 21.61 -51.17
CA LEU A 307 43.03 22.02 -49.87
C LEU A 307 42.27 23.20 -49.27
N ARG A 308 41.89 24.19 -50.09
CA ARG A 308 41.06 25.33 -49.65
C ARG A 308 39.71 24.87 -49.12
N LYS A 309 39.09 23.91 -49.79
CA LYS A 309 37.82 23.32 -49.35
C LYS A 309 37.96 22.56 -48.03
N GLU A 310 39.02 21.76 -47.88
CA GLU A 310 39.28 21.00 -46.66
C GLU A 310 39.55 21.93 -45.46
N ILE A 311 40.32 23.01 -45.64
CA ILE A 311 40.52 24.03 -44.61
C ILE A 311 39.20 24.74 -44.26
N ALA A 312 38.36 25.05 -45.25
CA ALA A 312 37.06 25.65 -44.99
C ALA A 312 36.15 24.72 -44.16
N GLU A 313 36.15 23.41 -44.47
CA GLU A 313 35.42 22.38 -43.73
C GLU A 313 35.94 22.26 -42.29
N MET A 314 37.26 22.18 -42.08
CA MET A 314 37.87 22.17 -40.74
C MET A 314 37.56 23.44 -39.95
N ARG A 315 37.59 24.62 -40.59
CA ARG A 315 37.21 25.88 -39.94
C ARG A 315 35.74 25.88 -39.51
N THR A 316 34.83 25.36 -40.34
CA THR A 316 33.42 25.22 -39.94
C THR A 316 33.22 24.25 -38.79
N GLU A 317 34.00 23.17 -38.74
CA GLU A 317 33.95 22.19 -37.66
C GLU A 317 34.49 22.77 -36.34
N ILE A 318 35.59 23.52 -36.38
CA ILE A 318 36.11 24.28 -35.23
C ILE A 318 35.07 25.29 -34.71
N ILE A 319 34.40 26.03 -35.60
CA ILE A 319 33.35 26.98 -35.19
C ILE A 319 32.18 26.26 -34.53
N LYS A 320 31.77 25.09 -35.06
CA LYS A 320 30.69 24.28 -34.49
C LYS A 320 31.09 23.74 -33.11
N MET A 321 32.28 23.15 -32.99
CA MET A 321 32.82 22.68 -31.70
C MET A 321 32.94 23.82 -30.68
N GLY A 322 33.34 25.03 -31.10
CA GLY A 322 33.38 26.20 -30.24
C GLY A 322 31.99 26.65 -29.73
N ARG A 323 30.94 26.55 -30.55
CA ARG A 323 29.55 26.80 -30.11
C ARG A 323 29.05 25.73 -29.14
N ASP A 324 29.39 24.48 -29.40
CA ASP A 324 29.01 23.36 -28.54
C ASP A 324 29.73 23.47 -27.18
N GLN A 325 31.01 23.85 -27.17
CA GLN A 325 31.78 24.12 -25.96
C GLN A 325 31.22 25.31 -25.16
N ALA A 326 30.82 26.39 -25.83
CA ALA A 326 30.16 27.52 -25.17
C ALA A 326 28.82 27.12 -24.52
N SER A 327 28.05 26.25 -25.19
CA SER A 327 26.78 25.73 -24.65
C SER A 327 27.00 24.87 -23.41
N VAL A 328 28.02 23.99 -23.42
CA VAL A 328 28.41 23.17 -22.27
C VAL A 328 28.94 24.03 -21.11
N LYS A 329 29.69 25.10 -21.41
CA LYS A 329 30.20 26.03 -20.40
C LYS A 329 29.09 26.85 -19.73
N VAL A 330 28.09 27.28 -20.50
CA VAL A 330 26.89 27.94 -19.94
C VAL A 330 26.13 27.02 -18.99
N LEU A 331 26.00 25.74 -19.31
CA LEU A 331 25.38 24.75 -18.41
C LEU A 331 26.22 24.58 -17.12
N SER A 332 27.54 24.43 -17.25
CA SER A 332 28.46 24.35 -16.10
C SER A 332 28.42 25.59 -15.19
N ASP A 333 28.33 26.80 -15.75
CA ASP A 333 28.30 28.04 -14.97
C ASP A 333 26.93 28.30 -14.33
N ARG A 334 25.85 27.73 -14.88
CA ARG A 334 24.50 27.80 -14.30
C ARG A 334 24.39 26.93 -13.05
N ASP A 335 25.01 25.75 -13.06
CA ASP A 335 25.04 24.83 -11.92
C ASP A 335 25.91 25.34 -10.76
N LYS A 336 26.83 26.27 -11.00
CA LYS A 336 27.63 26.92 -9.95
C LYS A 336 26.91 28.07 -9.23
N ARG A 337 25.76 28.56 -9.75
CA ARG A 337 25.00 29.69 -9.18
C ARG A 337 23.76 29.28 -8.37
N ILE A 338 23.47 27.98 -8.25
CA ILE A 338 22.32 27.40 -7.52
C ILE A 338 22.82 26.39 -6.48
#